data_AF-A0A517X3S0-F1
#
_entry.id   AF-A0A517X3S0-F1
#
_cell.length_a   1.000
_cell.length_b   1.000
_cell.length_c   1.000
_cell.angle_alpha   90.00
_cell.angle_beta   90.00
_cell.angle_gamma   90.00
#
_symmetry.space_group_name_H-M   'P 1'
#
loop_
_entity.id
_entity.type
_entity.pdbx_description
1 polymer ?
#
loop_
_entity_poly.entity_id
_entity_poly.type
_entity_poly.pdbx_seq_one_letter_code
_entity_poly.pdbx_strand_id
1 'polypeptide(L)'
;MTNWIPLGSASEIPPGNRKVYSLKGTEIAIFHVANKGQPGQFYAIHDCCPHQGASLVEGEGTGTEIACPLHDWTFDVASGECHDFPEFPLTRYELKVENGNILIEASAFEELDIHDHLFLVRYGAMGWIDHFSAEEDAAFSHRDRIILNTSRGEEIGEILSKAINQNNSITPAGSILRMFTPTDQQKLLQQEDITTHVLEDCQSLIQERGMPTEIIDCEQLFDQQTVVLYYLGNRMPALEILAQELNANYAWRIVFHPVDEAPAPSGCSSGGCGCDQK
;
A
#
# COMPACT_ATOMS: atom_id res chain seq x y z
N MET A 1 20.81 17.10 -2.06
CA MET A 1 20.79 18.25 -3.01
C MET A 1 19.47 18.15 -3.72
N THR A 2 18.65 19.20 -3.76
CA THR A 2 17.33 19.15 -4.41
C THR A 2 17.52 18.93 -5.91
N ASN A 3 17.26 17.71 -6.37
CA ASN A 3 17.31 17.35 -7.78
C ASN A 3 15.90 17.55 -8.38
N TRP A 4 15.80 18.00 -9.62
CA TRP A 4 14.53 18.35 -10.26
C TRP A 4 14.36 17.54 -11.54
N ILE A 5 13.22 16.87 -11.69
CA ILE A 5 12.92 16.02 -12.84
C ILE A 5 11.98 16.77 -13.78
N PRO A 6 12.30 16.91 -15.09
CA PRO A 6 11.40 17.52 -16.05
C PRO A 6 10.26 16.57 -16.44
N LEU A 7 9.02 17.05 -16.34
CA LEU A 7 7.82 16.30 -16.76
C LEU A 7 7.39 16.65 -18.19
N GLY A 8 7.43 17.93 -18.57
CA GLY A 8 6.97 18.40 -19.87
C GLY A 8 6.76 19.91 -19.91
N SER A 9 6.25 20.42 -21.04
CA SER A 9 5.99 21.85 -21.18
C SER A 9 4.76 22.28 -20.38
N ALA A 10 4.87 23.39 -19.65
CA ALA A 10 3.74 24.01 -18.94
C ALA A 10 2.61 24.42 -19.89
N SER A 11 2.90 24.63 -21.18
CA SER A 11 1.90 24.97 -22.19
C SER A 11 0.97 23.81 -22.57
N GLU A 12 1.34 22.56 -22.23
CA GLU A 12 0.50 21.38 -22.46
C GLU A 12 -0.71 21.32 -21.53
N ILE A 13 -0.69 22.10 -20.45
CA ILE A 13 -1.76 22.18 -19.46
C ILE A 13 -2.22 23.63 -19.38
N PRO A 14 -3.17 24.07 -20.21
CA PRO A 14 -3.74 25.41 -20.12
C PRO A 14 -4.39 25.66 -18.75
N PRO A 15 -4.58 26.94 -18.33
CA PRO A 15 -5.31 27.24 -17.10
C PRO A 15 -6.72 26.64 -17.12
N GLY A 16 -7.07 25.92 -16.05
CA GLY A 16 -8.31 25.15 -15.89
C GLY A 16 -8.19 23.69 -16.31
N ASN A 17 -7.06 23.27 -16.88
CA ASN A 17 -6.83 21.89 -17.30
C ASN A 17 -5.95 21.14 -16.30
N ARG A 18 -5.92 19.83 -16.47
CA ARG A 18 -5.11 18.88 -15.71
C ARG A 18 -4.58 17.79 -16.63
N LYS A 19 -3.48 17.16 -16.25
CA LYS A 19 -2.82 16.09 -17.02
C LYS A 19 -2.06 15.16 -16.10
N VAL A 20 -2.05 13.87 -16.42
CA VAL A 20 -1.26 12.86 -15.71
C VAL A 20 0.08 12.65 -16.41
N TYR A 21 1.12 12.48 -15.59
CA TYR A 21 2.45 12.04 -16.02
C TYR A 21 2.83 10.79 -15.24
N SER A 22 3.32 9.77 -15.94
CA SER A 22 3.92 8.59 -15.32
C SER A 22 5.40 8.85 -15.07
N LEU A 23 5.84 8.74 -13.82
CA LEU A 23 7.25 8.84 -13.43
C LEU A 23 7.59 7.67 -12.50
N LYS A 24 8.50 6.80 -12.94
CA LYS A 24 8.96 5.62 -12.17
C LYS A 24 7.82 4.74 -11.60
N GLY A 25 6.74 4.56 -12.36
CA GLY A 25 5.58 3.76 -11.95
C GLY A 25 4.56 4.49 -11.07
N THR A 26 4.81 5.75 -10.72
CA THR A 26 3.86 6.61 -10.03
C THR A 26 3.14 7.51 -11.04
N GLU A 27 1.81 7.54 -10.96
CA GLU A 27 0.97 8.44 -11.76
C GLU A 27 0.81 9.77 -11.03
N ILE A 28 1.21 10.86 -11.67
CA ILE A 28 1.28 12.20 -11.09
C ILE A 28 0.27 13.08 -11.81
N ALA A 29 -0.81 13.46 -11.13
CA ALA A 29 -1.77 14.40 -11.67
C ALA A 29 -1.31 15.83 -11.41
N ILE A 30 -1.09 16.57 -12.50
CA ILE A 30 -0.77 18.00 -12.48
C ILE A 30 -2.02 18.79 -12.81
N PHE A 31 -2.40 19.71 -11.93
CA PHE A 31 -3.53 20.62 -12.09
C PHE A 31 -3.00 22.03 -12.35
N HIS A 32 -3.47 22.68 -13.41
CA HIS A 32 -3.24 24.11 -13.63
C HIS A 32 -4.50 24.87 -13.26
N VAL A 33 -4.56 25.35 -12.03
CA VAL A 33 -5.74 26.03 -11.49
C VAL A 33 -5.77 27.48 -11.96
N ALA A 34 -6.86 27.87 -12.63
CA ALA A 34 -7.05 29.23 -13.08
C ALA A 34 -7.53 30.14 -11.93
N ASN A 35 -6.86 31.28 -11.75
CA ASN A 35 -7.26 32.31 -10.79
C ASN A 35 -7.75 33.56 -11.53
N LYS A 36 -8.89 34.13 -11.13
CA LYS A 36 -9.42 35.34 -11.76
C LYS A 36 -8.49 36.52 -11.49
N GLY A 37 -7.93 37.10 -12.54
CA GLY A 37 -7.08 38.29 -12.46
C GLY A 37 -5.64 38.03 -11.99
N GLN A 38 -5.23 36.76 -11.88
CA GLN A 38 -3.87 36.36 -11.54
C GLN A 38 -3.41 35.23 -12.47
N PRO A 39 -2.09 35.02 -12.62
CA PRO A 39 -1.57 33.82 -13.28
C PRO A 39 -2.14 32.57 -12.61
N GLY A 40 -2.45 31.55 -13.41
CA GLY A 40 -2.83 30.24 -12.88
C GLY A 40 -1.69 29.62 -12.09
N GLN A 41 -2.03 28.76 -11.13
CA GLN A 41 -1.08 28.08 -10.26
C GLN A 41 -1.09 26.57 -10.56
N PHE A 42 0.09 25.97 -10.56
CA PHE A 42 0.24 24.54 -10.73
C PHE A 42 0.28 23.82 -9.39
N TYR A 43 -0.38 22.66 -9.32
CA TYR A 43 -0.34 21.72 -8.19
C TYR A 43 -0.12 20.30 -8.70
N ALA A 44 0.61 19.50 -7.92
CA ALA A 44 0.89 18.09 -8.23
C ALA A 44 0.43 17.21 -7.07
N ILE A 45 -0.29 16.15 -7.39
CA ILE A 45 -0.71 15.10 -6.46
C ILE A 45 -0.37 13.74 -7.03
N HIS A 46 -0.32 12.73 -6.18
CA HIS A 46 -0.44 11.34 -6.60
C HIS A 46 -1.85 11.15 -7.18
N ASP A 47 -1.96 10.64 -8.41
CA ASP A 47 -3.25 10.42 -9.09
C ASP A 47 -3.97 9.16 -8.58
N CYS A 48 -4.21 9.13 -7.27
CA CYS A 48 -4.70 7.96 -6.58
C CYS A 48 -5.54 8.40 -5.37
N CYS A 49 -6.83 8.08 -5.39
CA CYS A 49 -7.71 8.32 -4.25
C CYS A 49 -7.23 7.45 -3.07
N PRO A 50 -6.94 8.05 -1.89
CA PRO A 50 -6.40 7.30 -0.74
C PRO A 50 -7.39 6.28 -0.17
N HIS A 51 -8.66 6.29 -0.60
CA HIS A 51 -9.66 5.30 -0.21
C HIS A 51 -9.49 3.96 -0.95
N GLN A 52 -9.63 3.94 -2.28
CA GLN A 52 -9.62 2.69 -3.08
C GLN A 52 -8.87 2.83 -4.41
N GLY A 53 -7.98 3.82 -4.53
CA GLY A 53 -7.04 3.93 -5.65
C GLY A 53 -7.62 4.41 -6.98
N ALA A 54 -8.84 4.94 -7.00
CA ALA A 54 -9.40 5.55 -8.20
C ALA A 54 -8.54 6.74 -8.68
N SER A 55 -8.40 6.91 -9.99
CA SER A 55 -7.73 8.09 -10.57
C SER A 55 -8.50 9.36 -10.24
N LEU A 56 -7.85 10.32 -9.61
CA LEU A 56 -8.47 11.59 -9.21
C LEU A 56 -8.55 12.56 -10.39
N VAL A 57 -7.69 12.42 -11.40
CA VAL A 57 -7.75 13.21 -12.63
C VAL A 57 -9.03 12.94 -13.44
N GLU A 58 -9.71 11.83 -13.19
CA GLU A 58 -11.00 11.51 -13.81
C GLU A 58 -12.18 12.13 -13.06
N GLY A 59 -11.95 12.60 -11.83
CA GLY A 59 -12.95 13.20 -10.94
C GLY A 59 -13.51 14.54 -11.41
N GLU A 60 -14.66 14.96 -10.87
CA GLU A 60 -15.24 16.27 -11.19
C GLU A 60 -14.80 17.33 -10.16
N GLY A 61 -14.64 18.58 -10.58
CA GLY A 61 -14.19 19.63 -9.68
C GLY A 61 -13.89 20.96 -10.36
N THR A 62 -13.76 22.02 -9.56
CA THR A 62 -13.40 23.36 -10.04
C THR A 62 -12.42 24.03 -9.09
N GLY A 63 -11.53 24.87 -9.63
CA GLY A 63 -10.52 25.51 -8.80
C GLY A 63 -9.54 24.46 -8.28
N THR A 64 -9.35 24.43 -6.96
CA THR A 64 -8.51 23.44 -6.27
C THR A 64 -9.28 22.21 -5.81
N GLU A 65 -10.61 22.19 -5.92
CA GLU A 65 -11.42 21.06 -5.48
C GLU A 65 -11.48 19.96 -6.54
N ILE A 66 -11.44 18.71 -6.08
CA ILE A 66 -11.63 17.52 -6.89
C ILE A 66 -12.44 16.47 -6.10
N ALA A 67 -13.48 15.91 -6.72
CA ALA A 67 -14.28 14.81 -6.19
C ALA A 67 -13.85 13.49 -6.83
N CYS A 68 -13.55 12.48 -6.02
CA CYS A 68 -13.22 11.14 -6.49
C CYS A 68 -14.40 10.55 -7.30
N PRO A 69 -14.15 10.01 -8.52
CA PRO A 69 -15.22 9.54 -9.40
C PRO A 69 -15.93 8.26 -8.90
N LEU A 70 -15.39 7.59 -7.87
CA LEU A 70 -15.91 6.32 -7.37
C LEU A 70 -16.85 6.53 -6.16
N HIS A 71 -16.42 7.33 -5.18
CA HIS A 71 -17.09 7.46 -3.88
C HIS A 71 -17.38 8.92 -3.49
N ASP A 72 -17.18 9.87 -4.40
CA ASP A 72 -17.46 11.30 -4.23
C ASP A 72 -16.70 12.00 -3.09
N TRP A 73 -15.66 11.38 -2.52
CA TRP A 73 -14.79 12.06 -1.56
C TRP A 73 -14.14 13.27 -2.22
N THR A 74 -14.21 14.40 -1.53
CA THR A 74 -13.75 15.69 -2.02
C THR A 74 -12.43 16.08 -1.39
N PHE A 75 -11.53 16.61 -2.21
CA PHE A 75 -10.18 16.97 -1.82
C PHE A 75 -9.81 18.34 -2.36
N ASP A 76 -8.96 19.05 -1.62
CA ASP A 76 -8.27 20.25 -2.12
C ASP A 76 -6.86 19.87 -2.62
N VAL A 77 -6.59 20.02 -3.91
CA VAL A 77 -5.29 19.65 -4.51
C VAL A 77 -4.15 20.59 -4.10
N ALA A 78 -4.47 21.78 -3.56
CA ALA A 78 -3.50 22.77 -3.14
C ALA A 78 -3.00 22.56 -1.71
N SER A 79 -3.84 22.05 -0.81
CA SER A 79 -3.49 21.70 0.57
C SER A 79 -3.20 20.20 0.71
N GLY A 80 -3.94 19.37 -0.03
CA GLY A 80 -3.98 17.91 0.05
C GLY A 80 -5.06 17.40 1.00
N GLU A 81 -5.83 18.27 1.63
CA GLU A 81 -6.86 17.88 2.60
C GLU A 81 -8.01 17.13 1.91
N CYS A 82 -8.47 16.07 2.56
CA CYS A 82 -9.75 15.43 2.26
C CYS A 82 -10.83 16.09 3.14
N HIS A 83 -11.87 16.67 2.54
CA HIS A 83 -12.91 17.37 3.29
C HIS A 83 -13.86 16.43 4.02
N ASP A 84 -14.05 15.21 3.47
CA ASP A 84 -14.92 14.20 4.06
C ASP A 84 -14.25 13.46 5.22
N PHE A 85 -12.95 13.15 5.07
CA PHE A 85 -12.15 12.41 6.04
C PHE A 85 -10.71 12.96 6.12
N PRO A 86 -10.47 14.02 6.90
CA PRO A 86 -9.16 14.71 6.98
C PRO A 86 -7.97 13.81 7.34
N GLU A 87 -8.21 12.65 7.95
CA GLU A 87 -7.20 11.62 8.25
C GLU A 87 -6.64 10.89 7.01
N PHE A 88 -7.27 11.04 5.83
CA PHE A 88 -6.82 10.46 4.56
C PHE A 88 -6.47 11.54 3.52
N PRO A 89 -5.42 12.35 3.74
CA PRO A 89 -5.02 13.40 2.81
C PRO A 89 -4.40 12.84 1.52
N LEU A 90 -4.38 13.65 0.47
CA LEU A 90 -3.64 13.40 -0.75
C LEU A 90 -2.13 13.53 -0.53
N THR A 91 -1.36 12.64 -1.16
CA THR A 91 0.07 12.84 -1.34
C THR A 91 0.30 13.96 -2.36
N ARG A 92 1.03 15.00 -1.94
CA ARG A 92 1.39 16.15 -2.78
C ARG A 92 2.86 16.15 -3.13
N TYR A 93 3.16 16.64 -4.33
CA TYR A 93 4.53 16.77 -4.80
C TYR A 93 4.90 18.25 -4.99
N GLU A 94 6.12 18.58 -4.57
CA GLU A 94 6.73 19.87 -4.83
C GLU A 94 7.03 19.99 -6.33
N LEU A 95 6.59 21.10 -6.93
CA LEU A 95 6.85 21.41 -8.33
C LEU A 95 7.26 22.87 -8.51
N LYS A 96 7.95 23.15 -9.61
CA LYS A 96 8.16 24.50 -10.10
C LYS A 96 8.05 24.56 -11.62
N VAL A 97 7.77 25.76 -12.14
CA VAL A 97 7.87 26.03 -13.57
C VAL A 97 9.11 26.87 -13.83
N GLU A 98 10.02 26.37 -14.66
CA GLU A 98 11.26 27.05 -15.02
C GLU A 98 11.49 26.96 -16.52
N ASN A 99 11.75 28.08 -17.19
CA ASN A 99 11.94 28.16 -18.64
C ASN A 99 10.80 27.49 -19.46
N GLY A 100 9.56 27.54 -18.96
CA GLY A 100 8.39 26.95 -19.61
C GLY A 100 8.22 25.44 -19.43
N ASN A 101 9.06 24.79 -18.62
CA ASN A 101 8.95 23.38 -18.26
C ASN A 101 8.44 23.20 -16.83
N ILE A 102 7.59 22.20 -16.63
CA ILE A 102 7.19 21.71 -15.32
C ILE A 102 8.30 20.79 -14.81
N LEU A 103 8.82 21.13 -13.63
CA LEU A 103 9.85 20.39 -12.91
C LEU A 103 9.26 19.91 -11.59
N ILE A 104 9.52 18.65 -11.24
CA ILE A 104 9.06 18.05 -9.99
C ILE A 104 10.25 17.65 -9.11
N GLU A 105 10.07 17.72 -7.79
CA GLU A 105 11.13 17.48 -6.81
C GLU A 105 11.48 15.98 -6.77
N ALA A 106 12.75 15.66 -7.02
CA ALA A 106 13.16 14.28 -7.26
C ALA A 106 13.15 13.41 -6.01
N SER A 107 13.30 13.98 -4.80
CA SER A 107 13.43 13.19 -3.57
C SER A 107 12.16 12.37 -3.29
N ALA A 108 10.99 12.89 -3.69
CA ALA A 108 9.72 12.17 -3.67
C ALA A 108 9.68 10.92 -4.58
N PHE A 109 10.67 10.76 -5.47
CA PHE A 109 10.80 9.65 -6.41
C PHE A 109 12.18 8.98 -6.36
N GLU A 110 13.06 9.39 -5.44
CA GLU A 110 14.35 8.75 -5.21
C GLU A 110 14.15 7.42 -4.47
N GLU A 111 13.06 7.25 -3.72
CA GLU A 111 12.67 5.97 -3.13
C GLU A 111 12.12 4.94 -4.14
N LEU A 112 11.78 5.37 -5.37
CA LEU A 112 11.28 4.49 -6.43
C LEU A 112 12.39 3.90 -7.32
N ASP A 113 13.65 4.35 -7.16
CA ASP A 113 14.83 3.68 -7.75
C ASP A 113 15.37 2.54 -6.86
N ILE A 114 14.75 2.25 -5.70
CA ILE A 114 15.25 1.25 -4.73
C ILE A 114 15.08 -0.20 -5.25
N HIS A 115 14.49 -0.42 -6.43
CA HIS A 115 14.07 -1.76 -6.85
C HIS A 115 14.96 -2.43 -7.89
N ASP A 116 16.26 -2.10 -7.94
CA ASP A 116 17.25 -2.96 -8.61
C ASP A 116 17.55 -4.25 -7.81
N HIS A 117 17.17 -4.27 -6.53
CA HIS A 117 17.45 -5.35 -5.60
C HIS A 117 16.16 -6.01 -5.10
N LEU A 118 15.35 -6.49 -6.05
CA LEU A 118 14.16 -7.25 -5.75
C LEU A 118 14.48 -8.74 -5.53
N PHE A 119 13.79 -9.34 -4.58
CA PHE A 119 13.81 -10.78 -4.33
C PHE A 119 12.39 -11.30 -4.36
N LEU A 120 12.21 -12.46 -5.02
CA LEU A 120 11.00 -13.24 -4.92
C LEU A 120 11.04 -14.00 -3.60
N VAL A 121 10.05 -13.77 -2.74
CA VAL A 121 10.02 -14.29 -1.36
C VAL A 121 8.71 -15.03 -1.13
N ARG A 122 8.81 -16.20 -0.48
CA ARG A 122 7.64 -16.86 0.10
C ARG A 122 7.47 -16.43 1.56
N TYR A 123 6.28 -16.01 1.97
CA TYR A 123 6.02 -15.48 3.32
C TYR A 123 4.61 -15.81 3.83
N GLY A 124 4.39 -15.59 5.13
CA GLY A 124 3.15 -15.93 5.82
C GLY A 124 2.89 -17.44 5.93
N ALA A 125 1.96 -17.84 6.79
CA ALA A 125 1.56 -19.24 6.97
C ALA A 125 0.90 -19.81 5.71
N MET A 126 0.18 -18.97 4.96
CA MET A 126 -0.44 -19.32 3.68
C MET A 126 0.56 -19.52 2.54
N GLY A 127 1.84 -19.15 2.73
CA GLY A 127 2.87 -19.33 1.71
C GLY A 127 2.70 -18.41 0.51
N TRP A 128 2.28 -17.16 0.74
CA TRP A 128 2.22 -16.11 -0.26
C TRP A 128 3.57 -15.92 -0.94
N ILE A 129 3.56 -15.55 -2.23
CA ILE A 129 4.78 -15.32 -3.00
C ILE A 129 4.68 -13.93 -3.62
N ASP A 130 5.62 -13.06 -3.30
CA ASP A 130 5.70 -11.72 -3.91
C ASP A 130 7.14 -11.18 -3.93
N HIS A 131 7.32 -10.01 -4.53
CA HIS A 131 8.60 -9.31 -4.64
C HIS A 131 8.81 -8.41 -3.43
N PHE A 132 10.03 -8.43 -2.89
CA PHE A 132 10.42 -7.56 -1.79
C PHE A 132 11.72 -6.83 -2.14
N SER A 133 11.79 -5.56 -1.78
CA SER A 133 13.00 -4.75 -1.93
C SER A 133 14.02 -5.08 -0.85
N ALA A 134 15.30 -4.88 -1.15
CA ALA A 134 16.39 -4.99 -0.20
C ALA A 134 17.41 -3.87 -0.42
N GLU A 135 18.31 -3.67 0.54
CA GLU A 135 19.47 -2.79 0.39
C GLU A 135 20.38 -3.24 -0.79
N GLU A 136 21.13 -2.31 -1.38
CA GLU A 136 21.91 -2.56 -2.61
C GLU A 136 22.96 -3.67 -2.47
N ASP A 137 23.57 -3.79 -1.30
CA ASP A 137 24.60 -4.79 -1.00
C ASP A 137 24.02 -6.09 -0.43
N ALA A 138 22.70 -6.21 -0.34
CA ALA A 138 22.04 -7.40 0.17
C ALA A 138 22.33 -8.62 -0.70
N ALA A 139 22.97 -9.61 -0.08
CA ALA A 139 23.36 -10.86 -0.71
C ALA A 139 22.63 -12.04 -0.07
N PHE A 140 21.35 -12.21 -0.42
CA PHE A 140 20.55 -13.35 0.00
C PHE A 140 20.62 -14.50 -1.01
N SER A 141 20.65 -15.73 -0.50
CA SER A 141 20.64 -16.96 -1.26
C SER A 141 19.28 -17.64 -1.21
N HIS A 142 18.98 -18.48 -2.19
CA HIS A 142 17.77 -19.31 -2.18
C HIS A 142 17.69 -20.14 -0.88
N ARG A 143 16.50 -20.14 -0.26
CA ARG A 143 16.16 -20.69 1.07
C ARG A 143 16.70 -19.94 2.28
N ASP A 144 17.34 -18.79 2.10
CA ASP A 144 17.64 -17.94 3.23
C ASP A 144 16.33 -17.47 3.87
N ARG A 145 16.25 -17.64 5.19
CA ARG A 145 15.16 -17.10 6.00
C ARG A 145 15.48 -15.66 6.34
N ILE A 146 14.49 -14.80 6.24
CA ILE A 146 14.62 -13.36 6.41
C ILE A 146 13.47 -12.81 7.24
N ILE A 147 13.67 -11.62 7.79
CA ILE A 147 12.61 -10.80 8.38
C ILE A 147 12.17 -9.77 7.35
N LEU A 148 10.88 -9.68 7.14
CA LEU A 148 10.20 -8.78 6.22
C LEU A 148 9.47 -7.69 7.00
N ASN A 149 9.34 -6.52 6.38
CA ASN A 149 8.32 -5.53 6.73
C ASN A 149 7.22 -5.58 5.65
N THR A 150 5.99 -5.88 6.06
CA THR A 150 4.82 -5.94 5.17
C THR A 150 3.73 -4.96 5.63
N SER A 151 2.65 -4.86 4.87
CA SER A 151 1.49 -4.04 5.27
C SER A 151 0.78 -4.57 6.51
N ARG A 152 1.01 -5.85 6.86
CA ARG A 152 0.39 -6.54 7.99
C ARG A 152 1.23 -6.45 9.26
N GLY A 153 2.55 -6.32 9.12
CA GLY A 153 3.51 -6.26 10.23
C GLY A 153 4.88 -6.82 9.85
N GLU A 154 5.70 -7.12 10.86
CA GLU A 154 6.94 -7.87 10.60
C GLU A 154 6.63 -9.36 10.40
N GLU A 155 7.23 -9.97 9.38
CA GLU A 155 6.97 -11.35 9.00
C GLU A 155 8.25 -12.14 8.74
N ILE A 156 8.15 -13.46 8.78
CA ILE A 156 9.24 -14.34 8.35
C ILE A 156 9.01 -14.72 6.89
N GLY A 157 10.03 -14.48 6.07
CA GLY A 157 10.07 -14.89 4.68
C GLY A 157 11.16 -15.93 4.40
N GLU A 158 11.05 -16.58 3.24
CA GLU A 158 12.06 -17.43 2.64
C GLU A 158 12.36 -16.98 1.21
N ILE A 159 13.63 -16.74 0.90
CA ILE A 159 14.09 -16.29 -0.41
C ILE A 159 13.93 -17.42 -1.44
N LEU A 160 13.21 -17.15 -2.53
CA LEU A 160 13.09 -18.04 -3.67
C LEU A 160 14.11 -17.71 -4.76
N SER A 161 14.27 -16.43 -5.10
CA SER A 161 15.26 -16.02 -6.10
C SER A 161 15.51 -14.53 -6.04
N LYS A 162 16.69 -14.09 -6.46
CA LYS A 162 16.88 -12.69 -6.87
C LYS A 162 16.06 -12.45 -8.14
N ALA A 163 15.18 -11.45 -8.12
CA ALA A 163 14.41 -11.10 -9.30
C ALA A 163 15.35 -10.55 -10.38
N ILE A 164 15.11 -10.94 -11.62
CA ILE A 164 15.77 -10.34 -12.77
C ILE A 164 14.83 -9.22 -13.21
N ASN A 165 15.30 -7.96 -13.19
CA ASN A 165 14.51 -6.83 -13.68
C ASN A 165 14.13 -7.06 -15.15
N GLN A 166 12.92 -7.58 -15.38
CA GLN A 166 12.35 -7.81 -16.70
C GLN A 166 11.46 -6.63 -17.05
N ASN A 167 12.04 -5.47 -17.38
CA ASN A 167 11.43 -4.29 -18.04
C ASN A 167 10.04 -3.76 -17.57
N ASN A 168 9.45 -4.33 -16.53
CA ASN A 168 8.21 -3.92 -15.91
C ASN A 168 8.56 -3.34 -14.53
N SER A 169 7.98 -2.19 -14.20
CA SER A 169 8.03 -1.62 -12.85
C SER A 169 7.27 -2.58 -11.94
N ILE A 170 8.01 -3.43 -11.21
CA ILE A 170 7.45 -4.30 -10.18
C ILE A 170 7.40 -3.48 -8.91
N THR A 171 6.21 -3.29 -8.35
CA THR A 171 6.10 -2.70 -7.02
C THR A 171 6.25 -3.80 -5.97
N PRO A 172 7.21 -3.70 -5.05
CA PRO A 172 7.36 -4.73 -4.04
C PRO A 172 6.22 -4.72 -3.03
N ALA A 173 5.88 -5.91 -2.54
CA ALA A 173 4.96 -6.11 -1.42
C ALA A 173 5.49 -5.57 -0.10
N GLY A 174 6.79 -5.29 -0.01
CA GLY A 174 7.45 -4.61 1.10
C GLY A 174 8.96 -4.69 1.03
N SER A 175 9.61 -4.62 2.18
CA SER A 175 11.08 -4.65 2.27
C SER A 175 11.60 -5.81 3.11
N ILE A 176 12.77 -6.30 2.73
CA ILE A 176 13.57 -7.23 3.52
C ILE A 176 14.35 -6.40 4.54
N LEU A 177 14.08 -6.63 5.82
CA LEU A 177 14.74 -5.92 6.92
C LEU A 177 16.14 -6.49 7.22
N ARG A 178 16.24 -7.82 7.32
CA ARG A 178 17.49 -8.53 7.67
C ARG A 178 17.35 -10.04 7.55
N MET A 179 18.47 -10.75 7.68
CA MET A 179 18.49 -12.19 7.89
C MET A 179 17.74 -12.61 9.16
N PHE A 180 17.04 -13.74 9.08
CA PHE A 180 16.52 -14.46 10.23
C PHE A 180 17.68 -15.12 10.99
N THR A 181 17.74 -14.89 12.30
CA THR A 181 18.86 -15.31 13.14
C THR A 181 18.48 -16.45 14.09
N PRO A 182 19.47 -17.17 14.67
CA PRO A 182 19.20 -18.13 15.74
C PRO A 182 18.50 -17.53 16.97
N THR A 183 18.73 -16.24 17.25
CA THR A 183 18.02 -15.52 18.32
C THR A 183 16.54 -15.37 18.01
N ASP A 184 16.19 -15.10 16.75
CA ASP A 184 14.78 -15.06 16.31
C ASP A 184 14.14 -16.44 16.44
N GLN A 185 14.87 -17.51 16.09
CA GLN A 185 14.41 -18.88 16.28
C GLN A 185 14.12 -19.21 17.75
N GLN A 186 14.99 -18.79 18.67
CA GLN A 186 14.77 -18.99 20.10
C GLN A 186 13.55 -18.24 20.60
N LYS A 187 13.32 -17.01 20.12
CA LYS A 187 12.09 -16.25 20.44
C LYS A 187 10.84 -17.02 20.02
N LEU A 188 10.81 -17.55 18.80
CA LEU A 188 9.66 -18.35 18.32
C LEU A 188 9.40 -19.59 19.17
N LEU A 189 10.46 -20.30 19.58
CA LEU A 189 10.34 -21.51 20.40
C LEU A 189 9.87 -21.22 21.83
N GLN A 190 10.00 -19.99 22.31
CA GLN A 190 9.61 -19.57 23.66
C GLN A 190 8.21 -18.96 23.71
N GLN A 191 7.58 -18.71 22.55
CA GLN A 191 6.25 -18.13 22.47
C GLN A 191 5.18 -19.17 22.84
N GLU A 192 4.21 -18.75 23.64
CA GLU A 192 2.99 -19.53 23.84
C GLU A 192 2.19 -19.56 22.54
N ASP A 193 1.61 -20.72 22.22
CA ASP A 193 0.76 -20.87 21.05
C ASP A 193 -0.61 -20.22 21.31
N ILE A 194 -0.64 -18.91 21.10
CA ILE A 194 -1.85 -18.10 21.17
C ILE A 194 -2.79 -18.36 19.99
N THR A 195 -2.25 -18.82 18.85
CA THR A 195 -2.99 -18.96 17.60
C THR A 195 -4.10 -19.99 17.73
N THR A 196 -3.82 -21.09 18.42
CA THR A 196 -4.80 -22.14 18.74
C THR A 196 -5.98 -21.57 19.54
N HIS A 197 -5.73 -20.80 20.60
CA HIS A 197 -6.79 -20.25 21.45
C HIS A 197 -7.64 -19.21 20.70
N VAL A 198 -7.00 -18.29 19.97
CA VAL A 198 -7.72 -17.26 19.19
C VAL A 198 -8.57 -17.89 18.09
N LEU A 199 -8.07 -18.96 17.45
CA LEU A 199 -8.81 -19.69 16.43
C LEU A 199 -10.07 -20.35 17.01
N GLU A 200 -9.93 -21.06 18.14
CA GLU A 200 -11.06 -21.74 18.81
C GLU A 200 -12.14 -20.76 19.29
N ASP A 201 -11.73 -19.63 19.88
CA ASP A 201 -12.65 -18.58 20.32
C ASP A 201 -13.40 -17.95 19.15
N CYS A 202 -12.68 -17.65 18.05
CA CYS A 202 -13.28 -17.06 16.86
C CYS A 202 -14.28 -18.02 16.20
N GLN A 203 -13.93 -19.30 16.06
CA GLN A 203 -14.82 -20.32 15.51
C GLN A 203 -16.09 -20.48 16.37
N SER A 204 -15.95 -20.44 17.70
CA SER A 204 -17.08 -20.49 18.63
C SER A 204 -18.03 -19.30 18.42
N LEU A 205 -17.50 -18.09 18.33
CA LEU A 205 -18.30 -16.88 18.10
C LEU A 205 -19.01 -16.87 16.74
N ILE A 206 -18.35 -17.36 15.68
CA ILE A 206 -18.94 -17.52 14.34
C ILE A 206 -20.11 -18.51 14.37
N GLN A 207 -19.93 -19.64 15.05
CA GLN A 207 -20.97 -20.67 15.20
C GLN A 207 -22.17 -20.16 16.00
N GLU A 208 -21.94 -19.53 17.15
CA GLU A 208 -22.99 -18.96 18.01
C GLU A 208 -23.85 -17.91 17.27
N ARG A 209 -23.22 -17.16 16.35
CA ARG A 209 -23.88 -16.12 15.55
C ARG A 209 -24.49 -16.63 14.24
N GLY A 210 -24.25 -17.89 13.89
CA GLY A 210 -24.69 -18.46 12.60
C GLY A 210 -24.13 -17.71 11.40
N MET A 211 -22.90 -17.19 11.50
CA MET A 211 -22.27 -16.44 10.41
C MET A 211 -21.94 -17.37 9.23
N PRO A 212 -22.19 -16.95 7.98
CA PRO A 212 -21.98 -17.78 6.80
C PRO A 212 -20.52 -17.75 6.32
N THR A 213 -19.57 -17.91 7.24
CA THR A 213 -18.13 -17.90 6.97
C THR A 213 -17.44 -18.99 7.79
N GLU A 214 -16.27 -19.42 7.34
CA GLU A 214 -15.43 -20.39 8.03
C GLU A 214 -14.03 -19.81 8.21
N ILE A 215 -13.44 -19.99 9.40
CA ILE A 215 -12.04 -19.65 9.65
C ILE A 215 -11.20 -20.88 9.38
N ILE A 216 -10.22 -20.70 8.50
CA ILE A 216 -9.37 -21.76 7.97
C ILE A 216 -8.09 -21.89 8.77
N ASP A 217 -7.50 -20.77 9.17
CA ASP A 217 -6.22 -20.77 9.85
C ASP A 217 -6.00 -19.47 10.64
N CYS A 218 -4.98 -19.47 11.48
CA CYS A 218 -4.58 -18.36 12.33
C CYS A 218 -3.06 -18.25 12.36
N GLU A 219 -2.51 -17.08 12.06
CA GLU A 219 -1.08 -16.81 12.20
C GLU A 219 -0.83 -15.64 13.16
N GLN A 220 0.20 -15.76 13.99
CA GLN A 220 0.77 -14.64 14.72
C GLN A 220 1.96 -14.10 13.93
N LEU A 221 1.98 -12.79 13.70
CA LEU A 221 3.08 -12.14 13.00
C LEU A 221 4.33 -12.03 13.89
N PHE A 222 5.49 -11.86 13.26
CA PHE A 222 6.79 -11.90 13.94
C PHE A 222 6.97 -10.75 14.94
N ASP A 223 6.33 -9.59 14.69
CA ASP A 223 6.30 -8.44 15.60
C ASP A 223 5.63 -8.74 16.95
N GLN A 224 4.89 -9.84 17.07
CA GLN A 224 4.08 -10.22 18.25
C GLN A 224 3.01 -9.19 18.60
N GLN A 225 2.62 -8.35 17.64
CA GLN A 225 1.57 -7.35 17.81
C GLN A 225 0.31 -7.75 17.06
N THR A 226 0.44 -8.50 15.96
CA THR A 226 -0.68 -8.81 15.07
C THR A 226 -0.95 -10.32 15.02
N VAL A 227 -2.24 -10.67 15.05
CA VAL A 227 -2.75 -12.02 14.76
C VAL A 227 -3.70 -11.91 13.56
N VAL A 228 -3.46 -12.73 12.53
CA VAL A 228 -4.25 -12.75 11.30
C VAL A 228 -5.08 -14.03 11.28
N LEU A 229 -6.40 -13.87 11.21
CA LEU A 229 -7.35 -14.96 11.02
C LEU A 229 -7.73 -15.05 9.54
N TYR A 230 -7.52 -16.22 8.96
CA TYR A 230 -7.81 -16.48 7.57
C TYR A 230 -9.19 -17.09 7.39
N TYR A 231 -9.99 -16.58 6.45
CA TYR A 231 -11.37 -17.04 6.25
C TYR A 231 -11.71 -17.28 4.78
N LEU A 232 -12.72 -18.13 4.56
CA LEU A 232 -13.32 -18.38 3.23
C LEU A 232 -14.49 -17.44 2.96
N GLY A 233 -14.50 -16.83 1.78
CA GLY A 233 -15.61 -16.03 1.28
C GLY A 233 -15.29 -14.54 1.18
N ASN A 234 -16.31 -13.76 0.86
CA ASN A 234 -16.16 -12.32 0.65
C ASN A 234 -16.03 -11.57 1.98
N ARG A 235 -15.41 -10.39 1.93
CA ARG A 235 -15.36 -9.45 3.06
C ARG A 235 -16.75 -9.13 3.59
N MET A 236 -16.92 -9.19 4.92
CA MET A 236 -18.17 -8.93 5.61
C MET A 236 -17.95 -7.95 6.77
N PRO A 237 -18.77 -6.89 6.93
CA PRO A 237 -18.67 -5.97 8.07
C PRO A 237 -18.77 -6.67 9.44
N ALA A 238 -19.46 -7.82 9.50
CA ALA A 238 -19.58 -8.62 10.72
C ALA A 238 -18.22 -9.14 11.24
N LEU A 239 -17.23 -9.34 10.37
CA LEU A 239 -15.88 -9.76 10.77
C LEU A 239 -15.10 -8.63 11.44
N GLU A 240 -15.36 -7.37 11.09
CA GLU A 240 -14.74 -6.23 11.76
C GLU A 240 -15.24 -6.09 13.20
N ILE A 241 -16.54 -6.32 13.43
CA ILE A 241 -17.13 -6.35 14.77
C ILE A 241 -16.51 -7.49 15.58
N LEU A 242 -16.36 -8.66 14.97
CA LEU A 242 -15.74 -9.81 15.61
C LEU A 242 -14.28 -9.54 15.98
N ALA A 243 -13.53 -8.85 15.09
CA ALA A 243 -12.16 -8.44 15.37
C ALA A 243 -12.09 -7.51 16.59
N GLN A 244 -12.97 -6.52 16.69
CA GLN A 244 -13.02 -5.59 17.83
C GLN A 244 -13.29 -6.32 19.16
N GLU A 245 -14.18 -7.31 19.15
CA GLU A 245 -14.50 -8.10 20.33
C GLU A 245 -13.34 -9.00 20.76
N LEU A 246 -12.72 -9.69 19.81
CA LEU A 246 -11.52 -10.48 20.11
C LEU A 246 -10.37 -9.58 20.61
N ASN A 247 -10.18 -8.40 20.01
CA ASN A 247 -9.22 -7.39 20.46
C ASN A 247 -9.46 -6.89 21.89
N ALA A 248 -10.68 -7.02 22.43
CA ALA A 248 -10.96 -6.68 23.82
C ALA A 248 -10.50 -7.77 24.81
N ASN A 249 -10.39 -9.02 24.35
CA ASN A 249 -10.00 -10.18 25.15
C ASN A 249 -8.50 -10.51 25.05
N TYR A 250 -7.84 -9.98 24.03
CA TYR A 250 -6.48 -10.30 23.66
C TYR A 250 -5.61 -9.03 23.62
N ALA A 251 -4.33 -9.14 23.98
CA ALA A 251 -3.39 -8.01 23.93
C ALA A 251 -2.86 -7.72 22.50
N TRP A 252 -3.35 -8.46 21.50
CA TRP A 252 -2.90 -8.41 20.12
C TRP A 252 -3.93 -7.74 19.23
N ARG A 253 -3.47 -7.13 18.14
CA ARG A 253 -4.30 -6.65 17.04
C ARG A 253 -4.71 -7.84 16.16
N ILE A 254 -5.97 -8.23 16.26
CA ILE A 254 -6.61 -9.27 15.48
C ILE A 254 -7.19 -8.65 14.21
N VAL A 255 -6.84 -9.24 13.08
CA VAL A 255 -7.31 -8.85 11.75
C VAL A 255 -7.79 -10.07 10.97
N PHE A 256 -8.72 -9.87 10.05
CA PHE A 256 -9.22 -10.92 9.17
C PHE A 256 -8.67 -10.75 7.76
N HIS A 257 -8.22 -11.84 7.14
CA HIS A 257 -7.75 -11.86 5.76
C HIS A 257 -8.44 -12.97 4.96
N PRO A 258 -9.04 -12.67 3.80
CA PRO A 258 -9.57 -13.72 2.95
C PRO A 258 -8.43 -14.57 2.37
N VAL A 259 -8.65 -15.87 2.21
CA VAL A 259 -7.61 -16.82 1.74
C VAL A 259 -7.31 -16.74 0.24
N ASP A 260 -8.16 -16.08 -0.53
CA ASP A 260 -8.07 -15.97 -2.00
C ASP A 260 -7.54 -14.62 -2.48
N GLU A 261 -7.30 -13.68 -1.57
CA GLU A 261 -6.63 -12.41 -1.87
C GLU A 261 -5.22 -12.44 -1.29
N ALA A 262 -4.23 -12.02 -2.08
CA ALA A 262 -2.89 -11.77 -1.54
C ALA A 262 -2.90 -10.52 -0.64
N PRO A 263 -2.03 -10.44 0.38
CA PRO A 263 -1.89 -9.23 1.18
C PRO A 263 -1.54 -8.03 0.31
N ALA A 264 -2.13 -6.88 0.62
CA ALA A 264 -1.81 -5.64 -0.08
C ALA A 264 -0.32 -5.30 0.10
N PRO A 265 0.36 -4.77 -0.93
CA PRO A 265 1.73 -4.29 -0.82
C PRO A 265 1.86 -3.20 0.26
N SER A 266 2.94 -3.20 1.05
CA SER A 266 3.27 -2.09 1.95
C SER A 266 3.77 -0.90 1.16
N GLY A 267 3.18 0.27 1.44
CA GLY A 267 3.27 1.40 0.53
C GLY A 267 2.13 1.29 -0.48
N CYS A 268 1.33 2.34 -0.56
CA CYS A 268 0.17 2.41 -1.44
C CYS A 268 0.64 2.28 -2.90
N SER A 269 0.69 1.06 -3.40
CA SER A 269 0.99 0.79 -4.79
C SER A 269 -0.27 0.41 -5.53
N SER A 270 -0.59 1.31 -6.44
CA SER A 270 -1.49 1.16 -7.57
C SER A 270 -1.18 -0.16 -8.30
N GLY A 271 -1.94 -1.21 -8.00
CA GLY A 271 -1.71 -2.53 -8.59
C GLY A 271 -2.99 -3.36 -8.64
N GLY A 272 -4.02 -2.86 -9.33
CA GLY A 272 -5.29 -3.56 -9.50
C GLY A 272 -6.00 -3.20 -10.79
N CYS A 273 -5.38 -3.51 -11.94
CA CYS A 273 -6.12 -3.62 -13.19
C CYS A 273 -7.01 -4.87 -13.10
N GLY A 274 -8.28 -4.69 -12.73
CA GLY A 274 -9.33 -5.68 -12.90
C GLY A 274 -10.11 -5.38 -14.18
N CYS A 275 -9.67 -5.95 -15.29
CA CYS A 275 -10.48 -6.02 -16.51
C CYS A 275 -11.72 -6.89 -16.25
N ASP A 276 -12.85 -6.45 -16.82
CA ASP A 276 -14.08 -7.21 -17.10
C ASP A 276 -14.78 -7.91 -15.92
N GLN A 277 -15.95 -7.38 -15.54
CA GLN A 277 -17.21 -8.14 -15.62
C GLN A 277 -18.48 -7.25 -15.56
N LYS A 278 -19.16 -7.23 -16.71
CA LYS A 278 -20.55 -6.80 -17.04
C LYS A 278 -20.80 -5.35 -17.44
#